data_AF-A0A6A7K0Q4-F1
#
_entry.id   AF-A0A6A7K0Q4-F1
#
_cell.length_a   1.000
_cell.length_b   1.000
_cell.length_c   1.000
_cell.angle_alpha   90.00
_cell.angle_beta   90.00
_cell.angle_gamma   90.00
#
_symmetry.space_group_name_H-M   'P 1'
#
loop_
_entity.id
_entity.type
_entity.pdbx_description
1 polymer ?
#
loop_
_entity_poly.entity_id
_entity_poly.type
_entity_poly.pdbx_seq_one_letter_code
_entity_poly.pdbx_strand_id
1 'polypeptide(L)'
;MKLSGKKENFDEFLFKVDELGYAINDLLPNNWMLNLRESTSLLNDLLGDKHLKFKQETVTSSDNIAIQIKTTLQDTDLQVFTSSVVILKSEDQIEYVLNWWLWQINCQLALIAEISNVFETAEEPECDAS
;
A
#
# COMPACT_ATOMS: atom_id res chain seq x y z
N MET A 1 -11.68 -0.09 2.63
CA MET A 1 -11.15 -0.13 1.25
C MET A 1 -12.21 -0.53 0.21
N LYS A 2 -12.04 -0.22 -1.09
CA LYS A 2 -12.91 -0.71 -2.19
C LYS A 2 -12.08 -1.22 -3.37
N LEU A 3 -12.30 -2.46 -3.78
CA LEU A 3 -11.75 -3.04 -5.01
C LEU A 3 -12.53 -2.56 -6.24
N SER A 4 -11.84 -2.39 -7.36
CA SER A 4 -12.41 -2.01 -8.65
C SER A 4 -11.77 -2.83 -9.77
N GLY A 5 -12.56 -3.25 -10.76
CA GLY A 5 -12.11 -4.13 -11.86
C GLY A 5 -13.05 -5.31 -12.08
N LYS A 6 -12.51 -6.40 -12.63
CA LYS A 6 -13.22 -7.67 -12.84
C LYS A 6 -13.42 -8.39 -11.50
N LYS A 7 -14.68 -8.57 -11.07
CA LYS A 7 -15.01 -9.12 -9.75
C LYS A 7 -14.51 -10.55 -9.56
N GLU A 8 -14.54 -11.33 -10.62
CA GLU A 8 -14.04 -12.72 -10.66
C GLU A 8 -12.54 -12.83 -10.32
N ASN A 9 -11.79 -11.73 -10.43
CA ASN A 9 -10.36 -11.68 -10.14
C ASN A 9 -10.05 -11.11 -8.75
N PHE A 10 -11.07 -10.76 -7.95
CA PHE A 10 -10.84 -10.10 -6.66
C PHE A 10 -10.15 -11.01 -5.66
N ASP A 11 -10.54 -12.28 -5.57
CA ASP A 11 -9.94 -13.22 -4.62
C ASP A 11 -8.47 -13.50 -4.96
N GLU A 12 -8.15 -13.66 -6.25
CA GLU A 12 -6.76 -13.83 -6.70
C GLU A 12 -5.92 -12.58 -6.46
N PHE A 13 -6.48 -11.39 -6.75
CA PHE A 13 -5.83 -10.11 -6.48
C PHE A 13 -5.50 -9.97 -4.99
N LEU A 14 -6.49 -10.23 -4.15
CA LEU A 14 -6.36 -10.14 -2.72
C LEU A 14 -5.27 -11.14 -2.24
N PHE A 15 -5.30 -12.41 -2.68
CA PHE A 15 -4.31 -13.41 -2.29
C PHE A 15 -2.87 -12.99 -2.66
N LYS A 16 -2.65 -12.43 -3.85
CA LYS A 16 -1.34 -11.90 -4.26
C LYS A 16 -0.84 -10.78 -3.35
N VAL A 17 -1.73 -9.88 -2.92
CA VAL A 17 -1.36 -8.77 -2.04
C VAL A 17 -1.10 -9.26 -0.62
N ASP A 18 -1.82 -10.29 -0.18
CA ASP A 18 -1.60 -10.91 1.12
C ASP A 18 -0.21 -11.58 1.23
N GLU A 19 0.16 -12.39 0.23
CA GLU A 19 1.51 -12.93 0.10
C GLU A 19 2.58 -11.82 0.12
N LEU A 20 2.28 -10.68 -0.52
CA LEU A 20 3.18 -9.53 -0.54
C LEU A 20 3.30 -8.88 0.85
N GLY A 21 2.21 -8.78 1.61
CA GLY A 21 2.21 -8.27 2.98
C GLY A 21 3.11 -9.08 3.90
N TYR A 22 3.03 -10.41 3.83
CA TYR A 22 3.94 -11.30 4.57
C TYR A 22 5.39 -11.18 4.10
N ALA A 23 5.62 -11.19 2.79
CA ALA A 23 6.97 -11.06 2.24
C ALA A 23 7.62 -9.72 2.61
N ILE A 24 6.84 -8.63 2.67
CA ILE A 24 7.30 -7.31 3.09
C ILE A 24 7.75 -7.29 4.54
N ASN A 25 7.04 -7.98 5.43
CA ASN A 25 7.43 -8.10 6.84
C ASN A 25 8.75 -8.87 7.02
N ASP A 26 8.99 -9.90 6.21
CA ASP A 26 10.22 -10.72 6.29
C ASP A 26 11.43 -10.11 5.57
N LEU A 27 11.19 -9.36 4.48
CA LEU A 27 12.25 -8.86 3.59
C LEU A 27 12.70 -7.44 3.92
N LEU A 28 11.88 -6.65 4.60
CA LEU A 28 12.27 -5.29 4.96
C LEU A 28 13.12 -5.29 6.24
N PRO A 29 14.18 -4.46 6.30
CA PRO A 29 15.01 -4.37 7.50
C PRO A 29 14.20 -3.97 8.73
N ASN A 30 14.34 -4.71 9.83
CA ASN A 30 13.73 -4.42 11.14
C ASN A 30 14.05 -3.01 11.69
N ASN A 31 15.03 -2.31 11.10
CA ASN A 31 15.41 -0.94 11.41
C ASN A 31 15.04 0.02 10.26
N TRP A 32 13.75 0.14 9.96
CA TRP A 32 13.17 0.90 8.84
C TRP A 32 13.62 2.37 8.63
N MET A 33 14.43 2.94 9.52
CA MET A 33 14.87 4.33 9.41
C MET A 33 16.08 4.59 8.51
N LEU A 34 16.87 3.61 8.03
CA LEU A 34 18.23 3.95 7.56
C LEU A 34 18.69 3.52 6.15
N ASN A 35 17.87 2.90 5.30
CA ASN A 35 18.22 2.83 3.87
C ASN A 35 17.02 2.85 2.90
N LEU A 36 16.52 4.07 2.66
CA LEU A 36 15.40 4.34 1.75
C LEU A 36 15.62 3.83 0.33
N ARG A 37 16.87 3.86 -0.15
CA ARG A 37 17.22 3.42 -1.50
C ARG A 37 17.09 1.92 -1.64
N GLU A 38 17.54 1.17 -0.63
CA GLU A 38 17.40 -0.29 -0.60
C GLU A 38 15.94 -0.71 -0.46
N SER A 39 15.17 -0.10 0.44
CA SER A 39 13.74 -0.40 0.61
C SER A 39 12.92 -0.12 -0.65
N THR A 40 13.23 0.96 -1.36
CA THR A 40 12.57 1.29 -2.64
C THR A 40 12.87 0.26 -3.73
N SER A 41 14.13 -0.14 -3.86
CA SER A 41 14.53 -1.14 -4.85
C SER A 41 13.85 -2.47 -4.57
N LEU A 42 13.92 -2.95 -3.32
CA LEU A 42 13.32 -4.22 -2.90
C LEU A 42 11.80 -4.22 -3.11
N LEU A 43 11.11 -3.13 -2.75
CA LEU A 43 9.67 -3.03 -2.98
C LEU A 43 9.33 -3.06 -4.48
N ASN A 44 10.08 -2.35 -5.32
CA ASN A 44 9.84 -2.37 -6.76
C ASN A 44 10.12 -3.74 -7.39
N ASP A 45 11.16 -4.44 -6.96
CA ASP A 45 11.49 -5.80 -7.44
C ASP A 45 10.36 -6.78 -7.07
N LEU A 46 9.90 -6.76 -5.82
CA LEU A 46 8.79 -7.59 -5.35
C LEU A 46 7.48 -7.36 -6.12
N LEU A 47 7.16 -6.09 -6.40
CA LEU A 47 5.97 -5.75 -7.17
C LEU A 47 6.08 -6.18 -8.63
N GLY A 48 7.25 -6.00 -9.24
CA GLY A 48 7.53 -6.40 -10.61
C GLY A 48 7.30 -7.89 -10.84
N ASP A 49 7.81 -8.73 -9.94
CA ASP A 49 7.67 -10.19 -10.00
C ASP A 49 6.21 -10.66 -9.83
N LYS A 50 5.36 -9.85 -9.19
CA LYS A 50 3.94 -10.13 -8.95
C LYS A 50 2.99 -9.43 -9.93
N HIS A 51 3.53 -8.77 -10.97
CA HIS A 51 2.74 -7.97 -11.94
C HIS A 51 1.92 -6.83 -11.30
N LEU A 52 2.35 -6.40 -10.10
CA LEU A 52 1.75 -5.32 -9.34
C LEU A 52 2.45 -4.00 -9.65
N LYS A 53 1.68 -2.91 -9.61
CA LYS A 53 2.19 -1.56 -9.84
C LYS A 53 1.51 -0.55 -8.93
N PHE A 54 2.33 0.33 -8.34
CA PHE A 54 1.82 1.53 -7.69
C PHE A 54 1.64 2.71 -8.65
N LYS A 55 0.59 3.49 -8.42
CA LYS A 55 0.41 4.83 -8.96
C LYS A 55 0.13 5.78 -7.81
N GLN A 56 0.91 6.86 -7.70
CA GLN A 56 0.69 7.90 -6.71
C GLN A 56 0.35 9.22 -7.38
N GLU A 57 -0.71 9.87 -6.88
CA GLU A 57 -1.18 11.18 -7.30
C GLU A 57 -1.18 12.09 -6.08
N THR A 58 -0.60 13.28 -6.22
CA THR A 58 -0.50 14.26 -5.14
C THR A 58 -1.28 15.50 -5.54
N VAL A 59 -2.20 15.92 -4.68
CA VAL A 59 -3.01 17.13 -4.85
C VAL A 59 -2.82 17.99 -3.62
N THR A 60 -2.32 19.20 -3.82
CA THR A 60 -2.22 20.21 -2.76
C THR A 60 -3.52 21.00 -2.70
N SER A 61 -4.05 21.26 -1.49
CA SER A 61 -5.20 22.13 -1.33
C SER A 61 -4.88 23.56 -1.80
N SER A 62 -5.89 24.30 -2.26
CA SER A 62 -5.73 25.64 -2.84
C SER A 62 -5.15 26.68 -1.88
N ASP A 63 -5.27 26.43 -0.58
CA ASP A 63 -4.75 27.22 0.54
C ASP A 63 -3.41 26.66 1.10
N ASN A 64 -2.84 25.63 0.47
CA ASN A 64 -1.63 24.92 0.88
C ASN A 64 -1.67 24.35 2.31
N ILE A 65 -2.83 24.25 2.94
CA ILE A 65 -2.95 23.75 4.33
C ILE A 65 -2.82 22.23 4.41
N ALA A 66 -3.04 21.53 3.30
CA ALA A 66 -2.96 20.09 3.26
C ALA A 66 -2.45 19.55 1.92
N ILE A 67 -1.78 18.41 1.99
CA ILE A 67 -1.37 17.62 0.84
C ILE A 67 -2.14 16.32 0.89
N GLN A 68 -2.94 16.06 -0.15
CA GLN A 68 -3.61 14.79 -0.34
C GLN A 68 -2.76 13.92 -1.25
N ILE A 69 -2.48 12.70 -0.79
CA ILE A 69 -1.76 11.69 -1.55
C ILE A 69 -2.70 10.52 -1.76
N LYS A 70 -3.04 10.27 -3.01
CA LYS A 70 -3.77 9.09 -3.41
C LYS A 70 -2.77 8.06 -3.91
N THR A 71 -2.72 6.92 -3.24
CA THR A 71 -1.90 5.77 -3.65
C THR A 71 -2.83 4.68 -4.17
N THR A 72 -2.56 4.19 -5.38
CA THR A 72 -3.31 3.11 -6.02
C THR A 72 -2.37 1.94 -6.24
N LEU A 73 -2.79 0.74 -5.83
CA LEU A 73 -2.15 -0.52 -6.19
C LEU A 73 -2.99 -1.18 -7.29
N GLN A 74 -2.34 -1.58 -8.37
CA GLN A 74 -2.98 -2.23 -9.51
C GLN A 74 -2.24 -3.54 -9.84
N ASP A 75 -3.01 -4.61 -10.06
CA ASP A 75 -2.52 -5.79 -10.76
C ASP A 75 -2.77 -5.61 -12.25
N THR A 76 -1.68 -5.65 -13.02
CA THR A 76 -1.72 -5.37 -14.47
C THR A 76 -2.31 -6.50 -15.29
N ASP A 77 -2.23 -7.75 -14.82
CA ASP A 77 -2.79 -8.93 -15.48
C ASP A 77 -4.27 -9.10 -15.15
N LEU A 78 -4.61 -8.99 -13.86
CA LEU A 78 -5.97 -9.17 -13.37
C LEU A 78 -6.86 -7.97 -13.65
N GLN A 79 -6.27 -6.81 -13.96
CA GLN A 79 -6.97 -5.53 -14.16
C GLN A 79 -7.83 -5.14 -12.96
N VAL A 80 -7.36 -5.50 -11.76
CA VAL A 80 -7.96 -5.13 -10.48
C VAL A 80 -7.10 -4.06 -9.84
N PHE A 81 -7.72 -3.07 -9.21
CA PHE A 81 -7.03 -2.05 -8.47
C PHE A 81 -7.77 -1.66 -7.19
N THR A 82 -7.00 -1.08 -6.28
CA THR A 82 -7.49 -0.48 -5.05
C THR A 82 -6.69 0.78 -4.75
N SER A 83 -7.25 1.69 -3.95
CA SER A 83 -6.56 2.92 -3.60
C SER A 83 -6.85 3.35 -2.17
N SER A 84 -5.86 3.98 -1.56
CA SER A 84 -5.97 4.69 -0.28
C SER A 84 -5.61 6.16 -0.46
N VAL A 85 -6.16 6.99 0.43
CA VAL A 85 -5.94 8.43 0.46
C VAL A 85 -5.39 8.80 1.82
N VAL A 86 -4.20 9.39 1.83
CA VAL A 86 -3.54 9.93 3.02
C VAL A 86 -3.56 11.45 2.92
N ILE A 87 -3.92 12.12 4.02
CA ILE A 87 -3.95 13.59 4.10
C ILE A 87 -2.88 14.02 5.09
N LEU A 88 -1.97 14.86 4.63
CA LEU A 88 -0.96 15.53 5.45
C LEU A 88 -1.38 16.97 5.72
N LYS A 89 -1.25 17.42 6.97
CA LYS A 89 -1.57 18.79 7.38
C LYS A 89 -0.32 19.68 7.34
N SER A 90 -0.55 20.99 7.28
CA SER A 90 0.49 22.03 7.16
C SER A 90 1.59 22.00 8.21
N GLU A 91 1.25 21.60 9.44
CA GLU A 91 2.19 21.49 10.56
C GLU A 91 3.31 20.46 10.32
N ASP A 92 3.11 19.51 9.39
CA ASP A 92 4.05 18.43 9.07
C ASP A 92 4.79 18.65 7.73
N GLN A 93 4.57 19.78 7.05
CA GLN A 93 5.00 19.98 5.64
C GLN A 93 6.50 20.25 5.43
N ILE A 94 7.23 20.78 6.41
CA ILE A 94 8.67 21.05 6.26
C ILE A 94 9.49 19.76 6.34
N GLU A 95 9.16 18.90 7.30
CA GLU A 95 9.75 17.57 7.44
C GLU A 95 9.44 16.68 6.23
N TYR A 96 8.27 16.91 5.62
CA TYR A 96 7.81 16.26 4.40
C TYR A 96 8.66 16.53 3.16
N VAL A 97 9.10 17.78 2.90
CA VAL A 97 9.95 18.05 1.72
C VAL A 97 11.28 17.31 1.82
N LEU A 98 11.81 17.20 3.05
CA LEU A 98 13.06 16.53 3.32
C LEU A 98 12.92 15.00 3.22
N ASN A 99 11.75 14.45 3.55
CA ASN A 99 11.50 13.00 3.61
C ASN A 99 10.47 12.50 2.58
N TRP A 100 10.28 13.23 1.48
CA TRP A 100 9.22 12.97 0.50
C TRP A 100 9.20 11.53 0.00
N TRP A 101 10.37 10.98 -0.34
CA TRP A 101 10.51 9.60 -0.82
C TRP A 101 10.13 8.56 0.24
N LEU A 102 10.53 8.77 1.50
CA LEU A 102 10.14 7.90 2.61
C LEU A 102 8.62 7.88 2.78
N TRP A 103 8.00 9.05 2.67
CA TRP A 103 6.56 9.15 2.79
C TRP A 103 5.81 8.46 1.65
N GLN A 104 6.30 8.59 0.42
CA GLN A 104 5.74 7.88 -0.73
C GLN A 104 5.76 6.36 -0.52
N ILE A 105 6.88 5.81 -0.03
CA ILE A 105 7.02 4.38 0.29
C ILE A 105 6.09 3.98 1.44
N ASN A 106 6.02 4.77 2.51
CA ASN A 106 5.15 4.48 3.65
C ASN A 106 3.67 4.45 3.24
N CYS A 107 3.23 5.32 2.34
CA CYS A 107 1.87 5.28 1.81
C CYS A 107 1.58 4.00 1.00
N GLN A 108 2.59 3.50 0.27
CA GLN A 108 2.49 2.24 -0.49
C GLN A 108 2.39 1.04 0.46
N LEU A 109 3.27 0.99 1.46
CA LEU A 109 3.30 -0.07 2.48
C LEU A 109 2.03 -0.08 3.34
N ALA A 110 1.53 1.10 3.74
CA ALA A 110 0.28 1.23 4.47
C ALA A 110 -0.92 0.70 3.67
N LEU A 111 -0.96 0.93 2.35
CA LEU A 111 -2.01 0.38 1.49
C LEU A 111 -1.94 -1.15 1.44
N ILE A 112 -0.74 -1.74 1.34
CA ILE A 112 -0.58 -3.21 1.37
C ILE A 112 -1.04 -3.77 2.70
N ALA A 113 -0.58 -3.21 3.82
CA ALA A 113 -0.97 -3.65 5.15
C ALA A 113 -2.50 -3.56 5.36
N GLU A 114 -3.14 -2.48 4.88
CA GLU A 114 -4.60 -2.34 4.95
C GLU A 114 -5.31 -3.40 4.10
N ILE A 115 -4.74 -3.86 2.98
CA ILE A 115 -5.28 -4.97 2.17
C ILE A 115 -5.11 -6.32 2.89
N SER A 116 -3.91 -6.62 3.40
CA SER A 116 -3.63 -7.88 4.11
C SER A 116 -4.53 -8.05 5.33
N ASN A 117 -4.78 -6.98 6.09
CA ASN A 117 -5.71 -7.03 7.23
C ASN A 117 -7.16 -7.39 6.86
N VAL A 118 -7.57 -7.23 5.58
CA VAL A 118 -8.89 -7.67 5.12
C VAL A 118 -8.99 -9.20 5.12
N PHE A 119 -7.89 -9.93 4.95
CA PHE A 119 -7.86 -11.39 5.08
C PHE A 119 -7.91 -11.83 6.53
N GLU A 120 -7.08 -11.23 7.37
CA GLU A 120 -7.00 -11.59 8.80
C GLU A 120 -8.34 -11.36 9.53
N THR A 121 -9.20 -10.48 9.00
CA THR A 121 -10.55 -10.24 9.54
C THR A 121 -11.66 -11.06 8.86
N ALA A 122 -11.36 -11.78 7.77
CA ALA A 122 -12.30 -12.65 7.08
C ALA A 122 -12.22 -14.11 7.57
N GLU A 123 -11.15 -14.51 8.24
CA GLU A 123 -10.99 -15.81 8.88
C GLU A 123 -11.45 -15.80 10.36
N GLU A 124 -12.75 -15.63 10.60
CA GLU A 124 -13.39 -16.21 11.80
C GLU A 124 -14.93 -16.23 11.64
N PRO A 125 -15.51 -17.37 11.25
CA PRO A 125 -16.73 -17.85 11.87
C PRO A 125 -16.33 -18.80 13.00
N GLU A 126 -16.70 -18.41 14.23
CA GLU A 126 -16.76 -19.28 15.39
C GLU A 126 -17.34 -20.64 14.97
N CYS A 127 -16.52 -21.68 15.07
CA CYS A 127 -17.02 -23.04 15.02
C CYS A 127 -17.68 -23.30 16.38
N ASP A 128 -18.94 -22.87 16.50
CA ASP A 128 -19.82 -23.34 17.57
C ASP A 128 -20.00 -24.85 17.40
N ALA A 129 -19.10 -25.61 18.03
CA ALA A 129 -19.24 -27.04 18.19
C ALA A 129 -20.53 -27.31 18.97
N SER A 130 -21.50 -27.85 18.24
CA SER A 130 -22.80 -28.32 18.72
C SER A 130 -22.68 -29.44 19.74
#